data_AF-A0A2J6X606-F1
#
_entry.id   AF-A0A2J6X606-F1
#
_cell.length_a   1.000
_cell.length_b   1.000
_cell.length_c   1.000
_cell.angle_alpha   90.00
_cell.angle_beta   90.00
_cell.angle_gamma   90.00
#
_symmetry.space_group_name_H-M   'P 1'
#
loop_
_entity.id
_entity.type
_entity.pdbx_description
1 polymer ?
#
loop_
_entity_poly.entity_id
_entity_poly.type
_entity_poly.pdbx_seq_one_letter_code
_entity_poly.pdbx_strand_id
1 'polypeptide(L)'
;MDFELTPEQELIRQTVREFAEKEIAPKARYVDEHSAFPRETFAKMAQLGLMGLPFPEEYGGAGADSVSTAIAIEEVARCCGSTALAYAAHLGLGSAPIAMFGTEEQKRRFLVPAAKGEYLAAFGLTEP
;
A
#
# COMPACT_ATOMS: atom_id res chain seq x y z
N MET A 1 -15.20 19.52 16.22
CA MET A 1 -14.34 18.67 15.36
C MET A 1 -15.19 17.48 14.97
N ASP A 2 -15.17 17.11 13.70
CA ASP A 2 -15.85 15.92 13.20
C ASP A 2 -14.79 14.85 12.93
N PHE A 3 -15.00 13.66 13.46
CA PHE A 3 -14.09 12.51 13.37
C PHE A 3 -14.73 11.33 12.65
N GLU A 4 -15.96 11.49 12.15
CA GLU A 4 -16.63 10.46 11.39
C GLU A 4 -15.95 10.26 10.04
N LEU A 5 -15.87 9.01 9.60
CA LEU A 5 -15.33 8.68 8.29
C LEU A 5 -16.33 9.08 7.20
N THR A 6 -15.80 9.53 6.07
CA THR A 6 -16.64 9.69 4.88
C THR A 6 -17.15 8.32 4.40
N PRO A 7 -18.25 8.26 3.64
CA PRO A 7 -18.72 7.00 3.06
C PRO A 7 -17.67 6.28 2.20
N GLU A 8 -16.80 7.04 1.54
CA GLU A 8 -15.68 6.51 0.74
C GLU A 8 -14.58 5.90 1.62
N GLN A 9 -14.18 6.61 2.68
CA GLN A 9 -13.23 6.10 3.68
C GLN A 9 -13.75 4.83 4.35
N GLU A 10 -15.05 4.78 4.66
CA GLU A 10 -15.71 3.61 5.24
C GLU A 10 -15.69 2.42 4.28
N LEU A 11 -15.95 2.65 2.98
CA LEU A 11 -15.91 1.61 1.97
C LEU A 11 -14.50 1.03 1.82
N ILE A 12 -13.47 1.88 1.81
CA ILE A 12 -12.07 1.45 1.80
C ILE A 12 -11.76 0.62 3.05
N ARG A 13 -12.18 1.09 4.23
CA ARG A 13 -12.00 0.35 5.49
C ARG A 13 -12.58 -1.06 5.41
N GLN A 14 -13.83 -1.19 4.99
CA GLN A 14 -14.52 -2.49 4.89
C GLN A 14 -13.83 -3.41 3.89
N THR A 15 -13.50 -2.88 2.70
CA THR A 15 -12.87 -3.65 1.63
C THR A 15 -11.50 -4.18 2.06
N VAL A 16 -10.66 -3.31 2.63
CA VAL A 16 -9.31 -3.70 3.05
C VAL A 16 -9.35 -4.61 4.27
N ARG A 17 -10.27 -4.39 5.22
CA ARG A 17 -10.49 -5.27 6.37
C ARG A 17 -10.83 -6.68 5.94
N GLU A 18 -11.83 -6.83 5.08
CA GLU A 18 -12.24 -8.15 4.60
C GLU A 18 -11.10 -8.87 3.89
N PHE A 19 -10.35 -8.15 3.05
CA PHE A 19 -9.16 -8.71 2.41
C PHE A 19 -8.11 -9.13 3.44
N ALA A 20 -7.80 -8.27 4.40
CA ALA A 20 -6.77 -8.52 5.41
C ALA A 20 -7.12 -9.74 6.28
N GLU A 21 -8.38 -9.86 6.73
CA GLU A 21 -8.86 -10.99 7.52
C GLU A 21 -8.83 -12.31 6.73
N LYS A 22 -9.17 -12.28 5.43
CA LYS A 22 -9.22 -13.47 4.58
C LYS A 22 -7.84 -13.91 4.08
N GLU A 23 -6.97 -12.98 3.72
CA GLU A 23 -5.76 -13.24 2.93
C GLU A 23 -4.44 -12.99 3.69
N ILE A 24 -4.47 -12.15 4.73
CA ILE A 24 -3.27 -11.76 5.49
C ILE A 24 -3.23 -12.46 6.84
N ALA A 25 -4.29 -12.35 7.63
CA ALA A 25 -4.34 -12.89 8.99
C ALA A 25 -3.97 -14.38 9.09
N PRO A 26 -4.45 -15.28 8.20
CA PRO A 26 -4.10 -16.70 8.27
C PRO A 26 -2.61 -17.00 8.03
N LYS A 27 -1.90 -16.09 7.35
CA LYS A 27 -0.48 -16.24 6.97
C LYS A 27 0.47 -15.50 7.90
N ALA A 28 -0.04 -14.61 8.76
CA ALA A 28 0.77 -13.71 9.59
C ALA A 28 1.76 -14.43 10.51
N ARG A 29 1.33 -15.50 11.19
CA ARG A 29 2.22 -16.30 12.05
C ARG A 29 3.37 -16.92 11.27
N TYR A 30 3.09 -17.48 10.10
CA TYR A 30 4.12 -18.10 9.26
C TYR A 30 5.14 -17.05 8.79
N VAL A 31 4.66 -15.88 8.35
CA VAL A 31 5.51 -14.75 7.94
C VAL A 31 6.47 -14.34 9.04
N ASP A 32 5.97 -14.25 10.28
CA ASP A 32 6.75 -13.90 11.46
C ASP A 32 7.80 -14.98 11.80
N GLU A 33 7.37 -16.22 12.04
CA GLU A 33 8.22 -17.32 12.49
C GLU A 33 9.32 -17.68 11.47
N HIS A 34 9.08 -17.44 10.18
CA HIS A 34 9.99 -17.84 9.09
C HIS A 34 10.69 -16.66 8.43
N SER A 35 10.45 -15.41 8.88
CA SER A 35 10.96 -14.20 8.22
C SER A 35 10.65 -14.17 6.71
N ALA A 36 9.50 -14.72 6.32
CA ALA A 36 9.14 -14.93 4.93
C ALA A 36 8.46 -13.69 4.35
N PHE A 37 8.93 -13.19 3.20
CA PHE A 37 8.26 -12.07 2.54
C PHE A 37 6.98 -12.53 1.81
N PRO A 38 5.79 -11.95 2.11
CA PRO A 38 4.50 -12.45 1.63
C PRO A 38 4.19 -12.02 0.18
N ARG A 39 4.97 -12.50 -0.80
CA ARG A 39 4.85 -12.11 -2.23
C ARG A 39 3.44 -12.31 -2.80
N GLU A 40 2.80 -13.44 -2.48
CA GLU A 40 1.45 -13.74 -2.95
C GLU A 40 0.42 -12.72 -2.43
N THR A 41 0.53 -12.32 -1.17
CA THR A 41 -0.32 -11.28 -0.58
C THR A 41 -0.16 -9.96 -1.31
N PHE A 42 1.08 -9.53 -1.58
CA PHE A 42 1.34 -8.31 -2.33
C PHE A 42 0.81 -8.37 -3.77
N ALA A 43 0.88 -9.53 -4.43
CA ALA A 43 0.28 -9.71 -5.76
C ALA A 43 -1.25 -9.55 -5.72
N LYS A 44 -1.92 -10.06 -4.68
CA LYS A 44 -3.37 -9.85 -4.49
C LYS A 44 -3.70 -8.40 -4.14
N MET A 45 -2.88 -7.73 -3.34
CA MET A 45 -3.02 -6.29 -3.05
C MET A 45 -2.90 -5.44 -4.33
N ALA A 46 -2.00 -5.81 -5.24
CA ALA A 46 -1.86 -5.16 -6.54
C ALA A 46 -3.12 -5.31 -7.40
N GLN A 47 -3.74 -6.50 -7.42
CA GLN A 47 -5.01 -6.74 -8.13
C GLN A 47 -6.17 -5.91 -7.56
N LEU A 48 -6.13 -5.57 -6.27
CA LEU A 48 -7.10 -4.69 -5.61
C LEU A 48 -6.79 -3.19 -5.78
N GLY A 49 -5.72 -2.83 -6.50
CA GLY A 49 -5.31 -1.43 -6.69
C GLY A 49 -4.65 -0.79 -5.46
N LEU A 50 -4.36 -1.56 -4.41
CA LEU A 50 -3.82 -1.02 -3.16
C LEU A 50 -2.40 -0.48 -3.33
N MET A 51 -1.60 -1.08 -4.21
CA MET A 51 -0.21 -0.67 -4.45
C MET A 51 -0.09 0.74 -5.05
N GLY A 52 -1.17 1.27 -5.61
CA GLY A 52 -1.26 2.62 -6.15
C GLY A 52 -2.28 3.51 -5.45
N LEU A 53 -2.80 3.09 -4.29
CA LEU A 53 -3.97 3.70 -3.66
C LEU A 53 -3.96 5.24 -3.60
N PRO A 54 -2.90 5.92 -3.12
CA PRO A 54 -2.87 7.39 -3.03
C PRO A 54 -2.54 8.10 -4.36
N PHE A 55 -2.11 7.38 -5.40
CA PHE A 55 -1.57 8.02 -6.60
C PHE A 55 -2.68 8.34 -7.61
N PRO A 56 -2.54 9.39 -8.43
CA PRO A 56 -3.52 9.74 -9.45
C PRO A 56 -3.82 8.60 -10.43
N GLU A 57 -5.06 8.55 -10.93
CA GLU A 57 -5.51 7.57 -11.93
C GLU A 57 -4.66 7.61 -13.21
N GLU A 58 -4.17 8.78 -13.63
CA GLU A 58 -3.32 8.90 -14.82
C GLU A 58 -2.00 8.11 -14.69
N TYR A 59 -1.58 7.78 -13.46
CA TYR A 59 -0.42 6.95 -13.18
C TYR A 59 -0.80 5.52 -12.73
N GLY A 60 -2.07 5.14 -12.88
CA GLY A 60 -2.58 3.81 -12.52
C GLY A 60 -2.86 3.62 -11.02
N GLY A 61 -2.99 4.71 -10.26
CA GLY A 61 -3.44 4.67 -8.86
C GLY A 61 -4.94 4.92 -8.71
N ALA A 62 -5.41 5.03 -7.47
CA ALA A 62 -6.83 5.21 -7.13
C ALA A 62 -7.18 6.63 -6.63
N GLY A 63 -6.19 7.52 -6.50
CA GLY A 63 -6.39 8.90 -6.07
C GLY A 63 -6.90 9.08 -4.64
N ALA A 64 -6.76 8.06 -3.79
CA ALA A 64 -7.28 8.10 -2.43
C ALA A 64 -6.58 9.15 -1.58
N ASP A 65 -7.33 9.78 -0.69
CA ASP A 65 -6.78 10.76 0.24
C ASP A 65 -5.87 10.11 1.31
N SER A 66 -5.18 10.96 2.09
CA SER A 66 -4.24 10.48 3.11
C SER A 66 -4.90 9.73 4.27
N VAL A 67 -6.14 10.06 4.64
CA VAL A 67 -6.91 9.35 5.67
C VAL A 67 -7.32 7.98 5.13
N SER A 68 -7.84 7.92 3.91
CA SER A 68 -8.15 6.68 3.20
C SER A 68 -6.93 5.74 3.10
N THR A 69 -5.76 6.31 2.79
CA THR A 69 -4.50 5.55 2.75
C THR A 69 -4.07 5.06 4.13
N ALA A 70 -4.21 5.89 5.16
CA ALA A 70 -3.91 5.50 6.54
C ALA A 70 -4.83 4.36 7.02
N ILE A 71 -6.12 4.45 6.72
CA ILE A 71 -7.11 3.40 7.01
C ILE A 71 -6.71 2.07 6.35
N ALA A 72 -6.34 2.09 5.07
CA ALA A 72 -5.91 0.88 4.39
C ALA A 72 -4.67 0.25 5.05
N ILE A 73 -3.69 1.07 5.44
CA ILE A 73 -2.49 0.60 6.17
C ILE A 73 -2.88 0.03 7.53
N GLU A 74 -3.79 0.70 8.28
CA GLU A 74 -4.27 0.26 9.59
C GLU A 74 -4.95 -1.11 9.53
N GLU A 75 -5.84 -1.33 8.56
CA GLU A 75 -6.54 -2.61 8.40
C GLU A 75 -5.59 -3.76 8.03
N VAL A 76 -4.55 -3.49 7.23
CA VAL A 76 -3.47 -4.47 6.99
C VAL A 76 -2.67 -4.72 8.27
N ALA A 77 -2.33 -3.67 9.01
CA ALA A 77 -1.52 -3.73 10.23
C ALA A 77 -2.21 -4.52 11.35
N ARG A 78 -3.53 -4.43 11.42
CA ARG A 78 -4.37 -5.22 12.34
C ARG A 78 -4.15 -6.74 12.18
N CYS A 79 -3.79 -7.19 10.98
CA CYS A 79 -3.57 -8.60 10.67
C CYS A 79 -2.09 -8.99 10.65
N CYS A 80 -1.21 -8.14 10.08
CA CYS A 80 0.23 -8.40 10.03
C CYS A 80 1.03 -7.09 9.96
N GLY A 81 1.73 -6.75 11.03
CA GLY A 81 2.51 -5.52 11.13
C GLY A 81 3.66 -5.42 10.12
N SER A 82 4.36 -6.53 9.84
CA SER A 82 5.48 -6.55 8.87
C SER A 82 4.99 -6.34 7.43
N THR A 83 3.85 -6.94 7.06
CA THR A 83 3.20 -6.69 5.77
C THR A 83 2.77 -5.23 5.64
N ALA A 84 2.14 -4.68 6.68
CA ALA A 84 1.72 -3.28 6.69
C ALA A 84 2.89 -2.31 6.56
N LEU A 85 4.01 -2.58 7.25
CA LEU A 85 5.20 -1.76 7.15
C LEU A 85 5.78 -1.78 5.73
N ALA A 86 5.90 -2.96 5.11
CA ALA A 86 6.37 -3.08 3.74
C ALA A 86 5.45 -2.35 2.73
N TYR A 87 4.13 -2.43 2.95
CA TYR A 87 3.13 -1.72 2.16
C TYR A 87 3.23 -0.19 2.33
N ALA A 88 3.30 0.29 3.58
CA ALA A 88 3.47 1.70 3.87
C ALA A 88 4.79 2.26 3.31
N ALA A 89 5.89 1.50 3.41
CA ALA A 89 7.17 1.88 2.83
C ALA A 89 7.12 1.97 1.30
N HIS A 90 6.45 1.01 0.64
CA HIS A 90 6.23 1.07 -0.80
C HIS A 90 5.52 2.36 -1.21
N LEU A 91 4.40 2.69 -0.55
CA LEU A 91 3.60 3.87 -0.88
C LEU A 91 4.32 5.17 -0.51
N GLY A 92 4.63 5.35 0.77
CA GLY A 92 5.03 6.63 1.34
C GLY A 92 6.51 6.96 1.19
N LEU A 93 7.38 5.94 1.07
CA LEU A 93 8.83 6.16 1.02
C LEU A 93 9.40 5.89 -0.37
N GLY A 94 9.08 4.75 -0.97
CA GLY A 94 9.61 4.38 -2.28
C GLY A 94 8.93 5.14 -3.42
N SER A 95 7.61 5.11 -3.47
CA SER A 95 6.83 5.63 -4.60
C SER A 95 6.49 7.12 -4.48
N ALA A 96 6.20 7.62 -3.28
CA ALA A 96 5.78 9.01 -3.09
C ALA A 96 6.82 10.06 -3.54
N PRO A 97 8.14 9.93 -3.31
CA PRO A 97 9.12 10.89 -3.82
C PRO A 97 9.10 11.00 -5.35
N ILE A 98 8.89 9.89 -6.06
CA ILE A 98 8.76 9.87 -7.51
C ILE A 98 7.47 10.60 -7.93
N ALA A 99 6.36 10.36 -7.22
CA ALA A 99 5.10 11.04 -7.49
C ALA A 99 5.18 12.56 -7.27
N MET A 100 5.86 13.00 -6.21
CA MET A 100 5.96 14.41 -5.84
C MET A 100 6.99 15.19 -6.67
N PHE A 101 8.14 14.57 -6.97
CA PHE A 101 9.31 15.29 -7.51
C PHE A 101 9.81 14.75 -8.85
N GLY A 102 9.29 13.61 -9.31
CA GLY A 102 9.69 13.04 -10.58
C GLY A 102 9.23 13.89 -11.76
N THR A 103 10.03 13.90 -12.84
CA THR A 103 9.55 14.39 -14.15
C THR A 103 8.44 13.48 -14.69
N GLU A 104 7.66 13.95 -15.67
CA GLU A 104 6.63 13.10 -16.29
C GLU A 104 7.21 11.80 -16.86
N GLU A 105 8.40 11.84 -17.47
CA GLU A 105 9.09 10.64 -17.95
C GLU A 105 9.43 9.70 -16.79
N GLN A 106 9.92 10.21 -15.66
CA GLN A 106 10.22 9.40 -14.48
C GLN A 106 8.96 8.81 -13.86
N LYS A 107 7.85 9.55 -13.76
CA LYS A 107 6.58 9.02 -13.26
C LYS A 107 6.03 7.93 -14.18
N ARG A 108 6.06 8.13 -15.50
CA ARG A 108 5.62 7.12 -16.47
C ARG A 108 6.48 5.85 -16.39
N ARG A 109 7.80 6.01 -16.23
CA ARG A 109 8.74 4.89 -16.16
C ARG A 109 8.72 4.17 -14.82
N PHE A 110 8.54 4.88 -13.71
CA PHE A 110 8.77 4.34 -12.37
C PHE A 110 7.55 4.40 -11.43
N LEU A 111 6.68 5.40 -11.52
CA LEU A 111 5.49 5.43 -10.68
C LEU A 111 4.43 4.46 -11.19
N VAL A 112 4.22 4.42 -12.51
CA VAL A 112 3.17 3.57 -13.11
C VAL A 112 3.35 2.08 -12.79
N PRO A 113 4.53 1.46 -12.97
CA PRO A 113 4.68 0.06 -12.62
C PRO A 113 4.63 -0.19 -11.11
N ALA A 114 5.07 0.78 -10.29
CA ALA A 114 4.98 0.69 -8.84
C ALA A 114 3.53 0.70 -8.36
N ALA A 115 2.72 1.64 -8.86
CA ALA A 115 1.29 1.77 -8.55
C ALA A 115 0.51 0.50 -8.94
N LYS A 116 0.90 -0.16 -10.03
CA LYS A 116 0.35 -1.44 -10.47
C LYS A 116 0.87 -2.65 -9.68
N GLY A 117 1.82 -2.47 -8.78
CA GLY A 117 2.45 -3.55 -8.03
C GLY A 117 3.34 -4.48 -8.86
N GLU A 118 3.81 -4.05 -10.03
CA GLU A 118 4.75 -4.82 -10.88
C GLU A 118 6.11 -4.98 -10.19
N TYR A 119 6.47 -4.04 -9.32
CA TYR A 119 7.58 -4.17 -8.38
C TYR A 119 7.29 -3.44 -7.07
N LEU A 120 8.15 -3.68 -6.09
CA LEU A 120 8.15 -2.96 -4.82
C LEU A 120 9.17 -1.83 -4.83
N ALA A 121 8.76 -0.64 -4.44
CA ALA A 121 9.65 0.50 -4.24
C ALA A 121 10.20 0.50 -2.80
N ALA A 122 11.44 0.98 -2.65
CA ALA A 122 12.13 1.10 -1.39
C ALA A 122 12.86 2.45 -1.31
N PHE A 123 13.29 2.85 -0.12
CA PHE A 123 13.94 4.13 0.12
C PHE A 123 15.23 3.94 0.91
N GLY A 124 16.36 4.30 0.30
CA GLY A 124 17.68 4.24 0.92
C GLY A 124 18.10 5.61 1.41
N LEU A 125 18.04 5.81 2.73
CA LEU A 125 18.49 7.05 3.38
C LEU A 125 19.47 6.78 4.52
N THR A 126 19.17 5.80 5.37
CA THR A 126 19.98 5.50 6.56
C THR A 126 21.34 4.92 6.16
N GLU A 127 22.40 5.40 6.82
CA GLU A 127 23.79 4.95 6.67
C GLU A 127 24.28 4.24 7.96
N PRO A 128 25.32 3.38 7.91
CA PRO A 128 25.83 2.61 9.06
C PRO A 128 26.31 3.43 10.26
#